data_AF-A0A327KMP3-F1
#
_entry.id   AF-A0A327KMP3-F1
#
_cell.length_a   1.000
_cell.length_b   1.000
_cell.length_c   1.000
_cell.angle_alpha   90.00
_cell.angle_beta   90.00
_cell.angle_gamma   90.00
#
_symmetry.space_group_name_H-M   'P 1'
#
loop_
_entity.id
_entity.type
_entity.pdbx_description
1 polymer ?
#
loop_
_entity_poly.entity_id
_entity_poly.type
_entity_poly.pdbx_seq_one_letter_code
_entity_poly.pdbx_strand_id
1 'polypeptide(L)'
;MSPLQILLAAAATGGLLLVAPAASAQDLSGAWATDGSSCEKIFVKNGNRVVLRDDSELHGGGFVIDGNRIRGKATTCDIKARKIDGPTTHLIASCASDIMLSSVQLSVRMPDPGTLVRIFPGMSGMELTYKRCTL
;
A
#
# COMPACT_ATOMS: atom_id res chain seq x y z
N MET A 1 50.60 -58.65 -0.59
CA MET A 1 50.91 -58.09 0.74
C MET A 1 49.80 -57.08 1.06
N SER A 2 48.99 -57.37 2.07
CA SER A 2 47.92 -56.50 2.62
C SER A 2 48.51 -55.28 3.35
N PRO A 3 47.72 -54.34 3.91
CA PRO A 3 46.53 -53.62 3.41
C PRO A 3 46.68 -52.09 3.76
N LEU A 4 45.58 -51.31 3.70
CA LEU A 4 45.15 -50.34 4.74
C LEU A 4 44.50 -49.06 4.17
N GLN A 5 43.17 -49.11 4.10
CA GLN A 5 42.18 -48.08 4.47
C GLN A 5 42.66 -46.63 4.68
N ILE A 6 42.09 -45.66 3.94
CA ILE A 6 41.65 -44.36 4.49
C ILE A 6 40.33 -43.93 3.81
N LEU A 7 39.46 -43.38 4.63
CA LEU A 7 38.02 -43.15 4.50
C LEU A 7 37.54 -42.15 3.43
N LEU A 8 36.23 -42.29 3.17
CA LEU A 8 35.29 -41.40 2.47
C LEU A 8 35.46 -39.90 2.78
N ALA A 9 35.24 -39.07 1.76
CA ALA A 9 34.49 -37.82 1.89
C ALA A 9 33.86 -37.45 0.54
N ALA A 10 32.58 -37.82 0.35
CA ALA A 10 31.77 -37.30 -0.74
C ALA A 10 31.40 -35.84 -0.40
N ALA A 11 32.07 -34.87 -1.03
CA ALA A 11 31.72 -33.46 -0.91
C ALA A 11 30.48 -33.17 -1.75
N ALA A 12 29.30 -33.36 -1.18
CA ALA A 12 28.06 -32.82 -1.70
C ALA A 12 28.01 -31.32 -1.40
N THR A 13 28.48 -30.48 -2.32
CA THR A 13 28.28 -29.03 -2.29
C THR A 13 26.79 -28.73 -2.51
N GLY A 14 26.01 -28.78 -1.43
CA GLY A 14 24.65 -28.27 -1.39
C GLY A 14 24.67 -26.76 -1.60
N GLY A 15 24.24 -26.31 -2.77
CA GLY A 15 24.02 -24.90 -3.05
C GLY A 15 22.99 -24.32 -2.08
N LEU A 16 23.43 -23.41 -1.21
CA LEU A 16 22.56 -22.66 -0.32
C LEU A 16 21.68 -21.74 -1.16
N LEU A 17 20.44 -22.15 -1.42
CA LEU A 17 19.42 -21.28 -2.01
C LEU A 17 19.10 -20.17 -1.00
N LEU A 18 19.74 -19.01 -1.17
CA LEU A 18 19.36 -17.79 -0.49
C LEU A 18 17.96 -17.39 -0.97
N VAL A 19 16.94 -17.79 -0.20
CA VAL A 19 15.58 -17.27 -0.37
C VAL A 19 15.65 -15.79 0.03
N ALA A 20 15.77 -14.91 -0.97
CA ALA A 20 15.59 -13.49 -0.73
C ALA A 20 14.18 -13.27 -0.15
N PRO A 21 14.02 -12.54 0.97
CA PRO A 21 12.69 -12.22 1.46
C PRO A 21 11.97 -11.47 0.34
N ALA A 22 10.84 -12.03 -0.12
CA ALA A 22 9.94 -11.29 -0.97
C ALA A 22 9.60 -10.01 -0.22
N ALA A 23 9.95 -8.85 -0.78
CA ALA A 23 9.49 -7.58 -0.26
C ALA A 23 7.96 -7.65 -0.30
N SER A 24 7.34 -7.94 0.84
CA SER A 24 5.89 -8.08 0.94
C SER A 24 5.29 -6.79 0.41
N ALA A 25 4.54 -6.88 -0.69
CA ALA A 25 3.80 -5.75 -1.20
C ALA A 25 2.91 -5.25 -0.06
N GLN A 26 3.14 -4.00 0.38
CA GLN A 26 2.33 -3.38 1.42
C GLN A 26 0.88 -3.36 0.92
N ASP A 27 -0.02 -4.07 1.62
CA ASP A 27 -1.44 -4.07 1.28
C ASP A 27 -2.05 -2.72 1.66
N LEU A 28 -2.12 -1.84 0.66
CA LEU A 28 -2.71 -0.52 0.77
C LEU A 28 -4.24 -0.55 0.79
N SER A 29 -4.86 -1.71 0.53
CA SER A 29 -6.31 -1.83 0.44
C SER A 29 -6.96 -1.47 1.78
N GLY A 30 -8.12 -0.84 1.71
CA GLY A 30 -8.87 -0.39 2.88
C GLY A 30 -9.44 1.02 2.72
N ALA A 31 -10.20 1.42 3.73
CA ALA A 31 -10.71 2.78 3.88
C ALA A 31 -9.78 3.58 4.80
N TRP A 32 -9.47 4.81 4.40
CA TRP A 32 -8.46 5.65 5.03
C TRP A 32 -9.03 7.04 5.27
N ALA A 33 -9.02 7.50 6.52
CA ALA A 33 -9.48 8.82 6.94
C ALA A 33 -8.30 9.67 7.45
N THR A 34 -8.37 10.99 7.29
CA THR A 34 -7.39 11.91 7.92
C THR A 34 -7.49 11.88 9.46
N ASP A 35 -8.66 11.56 9.99
CA ASP A 35 -8.90 11.31 11.41
C ASP A 35 -9.72 10.02 11.59
N GLY A 36 -9.16 9.07 12.34
CA GLY A 36 -9.80 7.78 12.61
C GLY A 36 -11.09 7.90 13.42
N SER A 37 -11.27 8.96 14.21
CA SER A 37 -12.49 9.16 15.00
C SER A 37 -13.72 9.48 14.12
N SER A 38 -13.49 9.88 12.87
CA SER A 38 -14.53 10.26 11.92
C SER A 38 -14.88 9.15 10.92
N CYS A 39 -14.31 7.95 11.06
CA CYS A 39 -14.50 6.83 10.14
C CYS A 39 -15.97 6.50 9.83
N GLU A 40 -16.82 6.40 10.86
CA GLU A 40 -18.24 6.06 10.68
C GLU A 40 -19.07 7.19 10.03
N LYS A 41 -18.55 8.43 10.06
CA LYS A 41 -19.14 9.61 9.43
C LYS A 41 -18.67 9.82 8.00
N ILE A 42 -17.50 9.28 7.64
CA ILE A 42 -16.93 9.38 6.28
C ILE A 42 -17.35 8.19 5.43
N PHE A 43 -17.46 7.01 6.03
CA PHE A 43 -17.67 5.76 5.32
C PHE A 43 -18.92 5.00 5.79
N VAL A 44 -19.45 4.17 4.89
CA VAL A 44 -20.53 3.23 5.17
C VAL A 44 -20.29 1.92 4.43
N LYS A 45 -20.70 0.79 5.02
CA LYS A 45 -20.74 -0.50 4.33
C LYS A 45 -21.94 -0.55 3.38
N ASN A 46 -21.69 -0.94 2.14
CA ASN A 46 -22.70 -1.24 1.14
C ASN A 46 -22.44 -2.66 0.62
N GLY A 47 -23.19 -3.62 1.17
CA GLY A 47 -22.88 -5.05 0.99
C GLY A 47 -21.46 -5.37 1.45
N ASN A 48 -20.67 -5.97 0.56
CA ASN A 48 -19.28 -6.35 0.84
C ASN A 48 -18.26 -5.23 0.56
N ARG A 49 -18.71 -4.02 0.22
CA ARG A 49 -17.83 -2.89 -0.12
C ARG A 49 -17.97 -1.77 0.90
N VAL A 50 -16.86 -1.09 1.15
CA VAL A 50 -16.86 0.20 1.82
C VAL A 50 -16.97 1.31 0.76
N VAL A 51 -17.87 2.26 1.01
CA VAL A 51 -18.10 3.45 0.18
C VAL A 51 -18.07 4.71 1.04
N LEU A 52 -17.79 5.86 0.42
CA LEU A 52 -17.89 7.15 1.08
C LEU A 52 -19.37 7.53 1.21
N ARG A 53 -19.73 8.17 2.33
CA ARG A 53 -21.05 8.78 2.51
C ARG A 53 -21.21 10.02 1.65
N ASP A 54 -22.46 10.43 1.45
CA ASP A 54 -22.75 11.62 0.66
C ASP A 54 -22.27 12.92 1.29
N ASP A 55 -22.32 13.01 2.61
CA ASP A 55 -21.86 14.12 3.42
C ASP A 55 -20.43 13.95 3.93
N SER A 56 -19.67 12.98 3.42
CA SER A 56 -18.35 12.60 3.93
C SER A 56 -17.36 13.77 4.03
N GLU A 57 -17.38 14.70 3.06
CA GLU A 57 -16.50 15.88 3.03
C GLU A 57 -16.75 16.86 4.18
N LEU A 58 -17.94 16.84 4.80
CA LEU A 58 -18.25 17.64 6.00
C LEU A 58 -17.53 17.12 7.25
N HIS A 59 -17.10 15.86 7.23
CA HIS A 59 -16.51 15.16 8.39
C HIS A 59 -15.01 14.92 8.24
N GLY A 60 -14.43 15.30 7.10
CA GLY A 60 -12.99 15.24 6.84
C GLY A 60 -12.62 14.59 5.50
N GLY A 61 -11.32 14.46 5.26
CA GLY A 61 -10.80 13.82 4.06
C GLY A 61 -10.76 12.30 4.22
N GLY A 62 -11.10 11.58 3.15
CA GLY A 62 -10.95 10.14 3.14
C GLY A 62 -10.99 9.55 1.73
N PHE A 63 -10.50 8.32 1.61
CA PHE A 63 -10.55 7.56 0.38
C PHE A 63 -10.57 6.05 0.67
N VAL A 64 -11.01 5.27 -0.32
CA VAL A 64 -10.95 3.81 -0.28
C VAL A 64 -10.00 3.33 -1.37
N ILE A 65 -9.05 2.48 -1.01
CA ILE A 65 -8.23 1.72 -1.96
C ILE A 65 -8.80 0.30 -2.04
N ASP A 66 -9.09 -0.14 -3.25
CA ASP A 66 -9.56 -1.49 -3.57
C ASP A 66 -8.78 -2.00 -4.79
N GLY A 67 -7.77 -2.84 -4.54
CA GLY A 67 -6.81 -3.29 -5.55
C GLY A 67 -6.08 -2.11 -6.20
N ASN A 68 -6.35 -1.88 -7.49
CA ASN A 68 -5.76 -0.79 -8.27
C ASN A 68 -6.66 0.45 -8.35
N ARG A 69 -7.80 0.51 -7.64
CA ARG A 69 -8.66 1.70 -7.62
C ARG A 69 -8.54 2.47 -6.32
N ILE A 70 -8.38 3.77 -6.44
CA ILE A 70 -8.47 4.74 -5.34
C ILE A 70 -9.75 5.55 -5.55
N ARG A 71 -10.64 5.58 -4.58
CA ARG A 71 -11.93 6.28 -4.66
C ARG A 71 -12.00 7.31 -3.54
N GLY A 72 -12.01 8.59 -3.89
CA GLY A 72 -12.43 9.69 -3.02
C GLY A 72 -13.86 10.12 -3.36
N LYS A 73 -14.36 11.18 -2.72
CA LYS A 73 -15.72 11.68 -2.96
C LYS A 73 -15.88 12.30 -4.35
N ALA A 74 -14.94 13.17 -4.73
CA ALA A 74 -14.97 13.92 -5.99
C ALA A 74 -14.01 13.39 -7.08
N THR A 75 -13.26 12.32 -6.82
CA THR A 75 -12.23 11.83 -7.76
C THR A 75 -12.04 10.33 -7.60
N THR A 76 -11.92 9.63 -8.73
CA THR A 76 -11.50 8.23 -8.78
C THR A 76 -10.19 8.11 -9.55
N CYS A 77 -9.25 7.32 -9.05
CA CYS A 77 -7.99 7.04 -9.71
C CYS A 77 -7.80 5.55 -9.98
N ASP A 78 -7.23 5.23 -11.13
CA ASP A 78 -6.71 3.91 -11.46
C ASP A 78 -5.18 3.92 -11.33
N ILE A 79 -4.63 3.10 -10.44
CA ILE A 79 -3.19 2.86 -10.30
C ILE A 79 -2.71 2.14 -11.56
N LYS A 80 -1.82 2.78 -12.31
CA LYS A 80 -1.25 2.28 -13.57
C LYS A 80 0.12 1.63 -13.37
N ALA A 81 0.88 2.10 -12.40
CA ALA A 81 2.18 1.54 -12.06
C ALA A 81 2.44 1.63 -10.56
N ARG A 82 3.21 0.67 -10.06
CA ARG A 82 3.67 0.59 -8.67
C ARG A 82 5.15 0.23 -8.66
N LYS A 83 5.93 0.98 -7.88
CA LYS A 83 7.31 0.66 -7.56
C LYS A 83 7.48 0.67 -6.04
N ILE A 84 8.03 -0.40 -5.49
CA ILE A 84 8.38 -0.48 -4.07
C ILE A 84 9.87 -0.15 -3.95
N ASP A 85 10.20 0.78 -3.05
CA ASP A 85 11.55 1.23 -2.76
C ASP A 85 11.73 1.30 -1.23
N GLY A 86 12.30 0.24 -0.65
CA GLY A 86 12.35 0.04 0.79
C GLY A 86 10.96 0.12 1.44
N PRO A 87 10.73 1.03 2.41
CA PRO A 87 9.43 1.18 3.07
C PRO A 87 8.42 2.00 2.26
N THR A 88 8.84 2.60 1.14
CA THR A 88 8.01 3.52 0.35
C THR A 88 7.48 2.81 -0.90
N THR A 89 6.20 3.02 -1.17
CA THR A 89 5.56 2.64 -2.41
C THR A 89 5.29 3.89 -3.25
N HIS A 90 5.87 3.94 -4.44
CA HIS A 90 5.61 4.95 -5.46
C HIS A 90 4.54 4.45 -6.43
N LEU A 91 3.55 5.28 -6.70
CA LEU A 91 2.41 4.99 -7.56
C LEU A 91 2.33 6.02 -8.67
N ILE A 92 2.01 5.56 -9.88
CA ILE A 92 1.50 6.42 -10.96
C ILE A 92 0.02 6.07 -11.10
N ALA A 93 -0.85 7.06 -10.96
CA ALA A 93 -2.29 6.88 -11.07
C ALA A 93 -2.89 7.82 -12.12
N SER A 94 -3.90 7.34 -12.84
CA SER A 94 -4.74 8.16 -13.71
C SER A 94 -6.00 8.50 -12.94
N CYS A 95 -6.21 9.77 -12.63
CA CYS A 95 -7.34 10.27 -11.85
C CYS A 95 -8.34 11.02 -12.73
N ALA A 96 -9.61 10.72 -12.54
CA ALA A 96 -10.73 11.41 -13.17
C ALA A 96 -11.64 12.06 -12.11
N SER A 97 -11.99 13.31 -12.34
CA SER A 97 -13.13 14.00 -11.73
C SER A 97 -14.20 14.24 -12.79
N ASP A 98 -15.26 14.98 -12.47
CA ASP A 98 -16.37 15.24 -13.40
C ASP A 98 -15.95 15.94 -14.71
N ILE A 99 -14.88 16.75 -14.66
CA ILE A 99 -14.44 17.57 -15.80
C ILE A 99 -13.00 17.24 -16.22
N MET A 100 -12.15 16.82 -15.28
CA MET A 100 -10.71 16.74 -15.50
C MET A 100 -10.19 15.30 -15.47
N LEU A 101 -9.26 15.00 -16.38
CA LEU A 101 -8.44 13.80 -16.34
C LEU A 101 -6.98 14.23 -16.12
N SER A 102 -6.31 13.62 -15.15
CA SER A 102 -4.90 13.90 -14.86
C SER A 102 -4.14 12.64 -14.50
N SER A 103 -2.84 12.60 -14.79
CA SER A 103 -1.95 11.58 -14.26
C SER A 103 -1.15 12.17 -13.12
N VAL A 104 -1.15 11.46 -11.99
CA VAL A 104 -0.48 11.91 -10.75
C VAL A 104 0.52 10.88 -10.27
N GLN A 105 1.60 11.37 -9.67
CA GLN A 105 2.57 10.56 -8.95
C GLN A 105 2.31 10.69 -7.45
N LEU A 106 2.21 9.55 -6.77
CA LEU A 106 1.94 9.49 -5.34
C LEU A 106 3.01 8.63 -4.67
N SER A 107 3.50 9.06 -3.52
CA SER A 107 4.40 8.26 -2.69
C SER A 107 3.72 8.02 -1.35
N VAL A 108 3.70 6.78 -0.91
CA VAL A 108 3.12 6.39 0.39
C VAL A 108 4.04 5.43 1.12
N ARG A 109 3.96 5.41 2.45
CA ARG A 109 4.55 4.36 3.29
C ARG A 109 3.54 3.93 4.34
N MET A 110 3.64 2.68 4.78
CA MET A 110 2.86 2.14 5.89
C MET A 110 3.80 1.77 7.03
N PRO A 111 3.97 2.63 8.05
CA PRO A 111 4.77 2.28 9.23
C PRO A 111 4.15 1.14 10.04
N ASP A 112 2.82 1.00 9.99
CA ASP A 112 2.05 -0.07 10.62
C ASP A 112 0.78 -0.35 9.80
N PRO A 113 0.07 -1.48 10.03
CA PRO A 113 -1.14 -1.82 9.26
C PRO A 113 -2.29 -0.82 9.36
N GLY A 114 -2.34 0.02 10.40
CA GLY A 114 -3.40 0.99 10.66
C GLY A 114 -3.07 2.42 10.20
N THR A 115 -1.86 2.67 9.71
CA THR A 115 -1.39 4.01 9.35
C THR A 115 -0.85 4.04 7.93
N LEU A 116 -1.34 4.97 7.12
CA LEU A 116 -0.81 5.27 5.79
C LEU A 116 -0.30 6.71 5.80
N VAL A 117 0.97 6.89 5.42
CA VAL A 117 1.58 8.21 5.32
C VAL A 117 1.84 8.53 3.86
N ARG A 118 1.21 9.59 3.36
CA ARG A 118 1.50 10.17 2.05
C ARG A 118 2.72 11.08 2.18
N ILE A 119 3.69 10.85 1.31
CA ILE A 119 4.91 11.63 1.16
C ILE A 119 4.75 12.51 -0.07
N PHE A 120 5.12 13.78 0.04
CA PHE A 120 5.11 14.70 -1.09
C PHE A 120 6.53 14.86 -1.66
N PRO A 121 6.82 14.30 -2.86
CA PRO A 121 8.16 14.38 -3.45
C PRO A 121 8.62 15.82 -3.64
N GLY A 122 9.89 16.10 -3.33
CA GLY A 122 10.48 17.43 -3.48
C GLY A 122 10.13 18.45 -2.39
N MET A 123 9.29 18.08 -1.41
CA MET A 123 8.93 18.94 -0.27
C MET A 123 9.32 18.28 1.05
N SER A 124 10.56 18.53 1.48
CA SER A 124 11.12 17.92 2.69
C SER A 124 10.26 18.17 3.93
N GLY A 125 9.91 17.09 4.64
CA GLY A 125 9.12 17.14 5.87
C GLY A 125 7.61 17.32 5.66
N MET A 126 7.14 17.48 4.42
CA MET A 126 5.70 17.53 4.14
C MET A 126 5.17 16.10 3.99
N GLU A 127 4.41 15.66 5.00
CA GLU A 127 3.72 14.38 5.01
C GLU A 127 2.25 14.58 5.43
N LEU A 128 1.37 13.70 4.94
CA LEU A 128 -0.02 13.64 5.39
C LEU A 128 -0.32 12.23 5.87
N THR A 129 -0.81 12.10 7.10
CA THR A 129 -1.10 10.81 7.72
C THR A 129 -2.59 10.49 7.64
N TYR A 130 -2.91 9.25 7.33
CA TYR A 130 -4.24 8.69 7.33
C TYR A 130 -4.32 7.49 8.28
N LYS A 131 -5.48 7.31 8.88
CA LYS A 131 -5.83 6.19 9.75
C LYS A 131 -6.75 5.23 9.02
N ARG A 132 -6.45 3.94 9.12
CA ARG A 132 -7.28 2.88 8.57
C ARG A 132 -8.59 2.81 9.35
N CYS A 133 -9.70 2.78 8.65
CA CYS A 133 -11.02 2.62 9.24
C CYS A 133 -11.40 1.15 9.34
N THR A 134 -11.85 0.75 10.53
CA THR A 134 -12.53 -0.52 10.78
C THR A 134 -14.03 -0.20 10.86
N LEU A 135 -14.82 -0.76 9.95
CA LEU A 135 -16.27 -0.57 9.84
C LEU A 135 -16.97 -1.91 9.97
#